data_AF-A0A6C7C0S0-F1
#
_entry.id   AF-A0A6C7C0S0-F1
#
_cell.length_a   1.000
_cell.length_b   1.000
_cell.length_c   1.000
_cell.angle_alpha   90.00
_cell.angle_beta   90.00
_cell.angle_gamma   90.00
#
_symmetry.space_group_name_H-M   'P 1'
#
loop_
_entity.id
_entity.type
_entity.pdbx_description
1 polymer ?
#
loop_
_entity_poly.entity_id
_entity_poly.type
_entity_poly.pdbx_seq_one_letter_code
_entity_poly.pdbx_strand_id
1 'polypeptide(L)'
;MNGSVDSKKGSSDNQALVCLANPHPTPASIKIMSTVMNTVKAAAVAEKGEAIPLTVTVADSAGNLLANQAFTLVRGESLNRAGEKVAGALTIEGVAPFVSAKSLTASGDTLTGTTGANGSAAFTLRQDNSPGLKTTITSQISDNAVIQSSLGTIFTVLTSPDTDKARYWGHMPETVKTSTGITFHRPLLAAEAPSGNGSYDVNNETWSSVNDKNRQTPGATGCDEAHQPLFSELQALYDDNSNGALGTKYGWPVGGESNYWWASDIDPQTHTYQAINLNTGEHHDFTSSTMYWRQVCLNQARTTLQ
;
A
#
# COMPACT_ATOMS: atom_id res chain seq x y z
N MET A 1 -8.42 -32.18 46.09
CA MET A 1 -7.69 -33.33 45.52
C MET A 1 -6.34 -32.80 45.07
N ASN A 2 -5.24 -33.29 45.64
CA ASN A 2 -3.90 -32.93 45.18
C ASN A 2 -3.55 -33.86 44.01
N GLY A 3 -3.64 -33.36 42.77
CA GLY A 3 -3.22 -34.11 41.59
C GLY A 3 -1.69 -34.16 41.56
N SER A 4 -1.10 -35.35 41.63
CA SER A 4 0.32 -35.55 41.37
C SER A 4 0.49 -35.94 39.90
N VAL A 5 1.38 -35.26 39.18
CA VAL A 5 1.74 -35.63 37.81
C VAL A 5 2.88 -36.66 37.89
N ASP A 6 2.63 -37.87 37.38
CA ASP A 6 3.66 -38.91 37.27
C ASP A 6 4.16 -38.96 35.82
N SER A 7 5.48 -39.02 35.63
CA SER A 7 6.12 -38.96 34.31
C SER A 7 7.16 -40.07 34.20
N LYS A 8 6.93 -41.04 33.31
CA LYS A 8 7.81 -42.18 33.10
C LYS A 8 8.17 -42.37 31.63
N LYS A 9 9.42 -42.81 31.39
CA LYS A 9 10.00 -43.07 30.07
C LYS A 9 10.30 -44.57 29.95
N GLY A 10 9.25 -45.40 29.85
CA GLY A 10 9.37 -46.86 29.74
C GLY A 10 8.12 -47.47 29.08
N SER A 11 8.30 -48.53 28.30
CA SER A 11 7.25 -49.10 27.42
C SER A 11 6.39 -50.21 28.07
N SER A 12 6.47 -50.39 29.39
CA SER A 12 5.89 -51.56 30.08
C SER A 12 4.93 -51.21 31.21
N ASP A 13 4.48 -49.96 31.33
CA ASP A 13 3.50 -49.54 32.34
C ASP A 13 2.08 -49.56 31.76
N ASN A 14 1.20 -50.32 32.42
CA ASN A 14 -0.24 -50.31 32.12
C ASN A 14 -0.89 -49.14 32.85
N GLN A 15 -1.41 -48.17 32.09
CA GLN A 15 -2.14 -47.02 32.61
C GLN A 15 -3.61 -47.11 32.22
N ALA A 16 -4.50 -46.62 33.09
CA ALA A 16 -5.92 -46.51 32.75
C ALA A 16 -6.10 -45.45 31.66
N LEU A 17 -6.66 -45.83 30.51
CA LEU A 17 -7.06 -44.91 29.46
C LEU A 17 -8.51 -44.48 29.71
N VAL A 18 -8.76 -43.18 29.69
CA VAL A 18 -10.12 -42.62 29.66
C VAL A 18 -10.37 -42.09 28.26
N CYS A 19 -11.48 -42.53 27.65
CA CYS A 19 -11.92 -42.03 26.35
C CYS A 19 -13.04 -41.01 26.54
N LEU A 20 -13.10 -40.02 25.65
CA LEU A 20 -14.27 -39.16 25.55
C LEU A 20 -15.47 -39.99 25.06
N ALA A 21 -16.64 -39.76 25.66
CA ALA A 21 -17.89 -40.41 25.22
C ALA A 21 -18.28 -40.01 23.79
N ASN A 22 -17.93 -38.79 23.38
CA ASN A 22 -18.09 -38.29 22.02
C ASN A 22 -16.72 -37.99 21.42
N PRO A 23 -16.46 -38.32 20.14
CA PRO A 23 -15.23 -37.92 19.48
C PRO A 23 -15.11 -36.40 19.45
N HIS A 24 -13.88 -35.89 19.44
CA HIS A 24 -13.67 -34.47 19.16
C HIS A 24 -14.28 -34.11 17.80
N PRO A 25 -14.98 -32.97 17.68
CA PRO A 25 -15.46 -32.50 16.39
C PRO A 25 -14.27 -32.32 15.44
N THR A 26 -14.36 -32.94 14.27
CA THR A 26 -13.30 -32.85 13.26
C THR A 26 -13.48 -31.57 12.44
N PRO A 27 -12.42 -30.74 12.33
CA PRO A 27 -12.43 -29.61 11.40
C PRO A 27 -12.72 -30.09 9.97
N ALA A 28 -13.66 -29.44 9.30
CA ALA A 28 -13.92 -29.66 7.87
C ALA A 28 -13.62 -28.41 7.04
N SER A 29 -13.66 -27.22 7.66
CA SER A 29 -13.29 -25.98 7.00
C SER A 29 -12.60 -25.01 7.95
N ILE A 30 -11.73 -24.18 7.38
CA ILE A 30 -11.16 -23.00 8.01
C ILE A 30 -11.39 -21.81 7.07
N LYS A 31 -11.65 -20.63 7.64
CA LYS A 31 -11.79 -19.40 6.87
C LYS A 31 -11.01 -18.29 7.54
N ILE A 32 -10.32 -17.48 6.74
CA ILE A 32 -9.69 -16.24 7.16
C ILE A 32 -10.41 -15.06 6.50
N MET A 33 -10.77 -14.06 7.29
CA MET A 33 -11.54 -12.90 6.84
C MET A 33 -11.01 -11.62 7.47
N SER A 34 -11.34 -10.49 6.86
CA SER A 34 -11.07 -9.15 7.38
C SER A 34 -12.32 -8.28 7.30
N THR A 35 -12.42 -7.26 8.15
CA THR A 35 -13.47 -6.23 8.04
C THR A 35 -13.10 -5.12 7.07
N VAL A 36 -11.83 -4.99 6.67
CA VAL A 36 -11.32 -3.94 5.75
C VAL A 36 -11.09 -4.49 4.34
N MET A 37 -12.03 -5.30 3.86
CA MET A 37 -11.94 -5.93 2.54
C MET A 37 -12.18 -4.93 1.41
N ASN A 38 -11.25 -4.89 0.45
CA ASN A 38 -11.47 -4.28 -0.85
C ASN A 38 -11.73 -5.40 -1.88
N THR A 39 -12.94 -5.44 -2.39
CA THR A 39 -13.38 -6.48 -3.35
C THR A 39 -12.68 -6.37 -4.70
N VAL A 40 -12.38 -5.15 -5.16
CA VAL A 40 -11.68 -4.91 -6.44
C VAL A 40 -10.24 -5.41 -6.37
N LYS A 41 -9.55 -5.20 -5.24
CA LYS A 41 -8.16 -5.66 -5.03
C LYS A 41 -8.07 -7.12 -4.55
N ALA A 42 -9.21 -7.75 -4.27
CA ALA A 42 -9.34 -9.08 -3.68
C ALA A 42 -8.41 -9.26 -2.47
N ALA A 43 -8.43 -8.28 -1.56
CA ALA A 43 -7.52 -8.23 -0.42
C ALA A 43 -8.10 -7.35 0.70
N ALA A 44 -7.66 -7.59 1.93
CA ALA A 44 -7.78 -6.63 3.02
C ALA A 44 -6.77 -5.50 2.80
N VAL A 45 -7.18 -4.24 2.96
CA VAL A 45 -6.35 -3.08 2.63
C VAL A 45 -6.30 -2.12 3.81
N ALA A 46 -5.10 -1.65 4.13
CA ALA A 46 -4.86 -0.55 5.06
C ALA A 46 -3.66 0.28 4.59
N GLU A 47 -3.44 1.45 5.16
CA GLU A 47 -2.22 2.22 4.90
C GLU A 47 -1.05 1.65 5.70
N LYS A 48 0.19 1.88 5.25
CA LYS A 48 1.38 1.52 6.06
C LYS A 48 1.30 2.22 7.42
N GLY A 49 1.64 1.49 8.49
CA GLY A 49 1.50 1.98 9.87
C GLY A 49 0.14 1.69 10.50
N GLU A 50 -0.89 1.43 9.72
CA GLU A 50 -2.20 1.00 10.23
C GLU A 50 -2.26 -0.52 10.46
N ALA A 51 -3.38 -0.98 11.01
CA ALA A 51 -3.62 -2.38 11.32
C ALA A 51 -4.73 -2.97 10.44
N ILE A 52 -4.48 -4.16 9.88
CA ILE A 52 -5.50 -4.97 9.24
C ILE A 52 -6.03 -5.97 10.28
N PRO A 53 -7.30 -5.86 10.73
CA PRO A 53 -7.91 -6.87 11.57
C PRO A 53 -8.23 -8.13 10.77
N LEU A 54 -7.89 -9.29 11.32
CA LEU A 54 -8.14 -10.60 10.74
C LEU A 54 -8.83 -11.51 11.74
N THR A 55 -9.74 -12.33 11.22
CA THR A 55 -10.43 -13.36 11.99
C THR A 55 -10.32 -14.69 11.27
N VAL A 56 -9.85 -15.70 12.00
CA VAL A 56 -9.89 -17.10 11.58
C VAL A 56 -11.08 -17.78 12.26
N THR A 57 -11.87 -18.52 11.50
CA THR A 57 -12.96 -19.36 12.02
C THR A 57 -12.78 -20.79 11.54
N VAL A 58 -13.05 -21.77 12.41
CA VAL A 58 -13.01 -23.20 12.07
C VAL A 58 -14.39 -23.80 12.26
N ALA A 59 -14.84 -24.63 11.31
CA ALA A 59 -16.14 -25.30 11.38
C ALA A 59 -16.07 -26.78 11.00
N ASP A 60 -17.02 -27.57 11.51
CA ASP A 60 -17.27 -28.95 11.11
C ASP A 60 -17.99 -29.03 9.74
N SER A 61 -18.29 -30.25 9.28
CA SER A 61 -18.98 -30.50 8.00
C SER A 61 -20.44 -30.06 7.98
N ALA A 62 -21.05 -29.84 9.15
CA ALA A 62 -22.40 -29.30 9.29
C ALA A 62 -22.41 -27.75 9.36
N GLY A 63 -21.23 -27.12 9.43
CA GLY A 63 -21.06 -25.67 9.52
C GLY A 63 -21.04 -25.13 10.96
N ASN A 64 -20.99 -25.98 11.98
CA ASN A 64 -20.90 -25.53 13.37
C ASN A 64 -19.48 -25.08 13.69
N LEU A 65 -19.34 -23.92 14.33
CA LEU A 65 -18.05 -23.38 14.72
C LEU A 65 -17.41 -24.22 15.83
N LEU A 66 -16.11 -24.49 15.69
CA LEU A 66 -15.35 -25.38 16.56
C LEU A 66 -14.36 -24.59 17.42
N ALA A 67 -14.58 -24.63 18.74
CA ALA A 67 -13.66 -24.08 19.72
C ALA A 67 -12.41 -24.95 19.90
N ASN A 68 -11.34 -24.34 20.41
CA ASN A 68 -10.08 -25.00 20.76
C ASN A 68 -9.40 -25.74 19.60
N GLN A 69 -9.61 -25.26 18.37
CA GLN A 69 -8.97 -25.82 17.18
C GLN A 69 -7.65 -25.13 16.91
N ALA A 70 -6.58 -25.92 16.82
CA ALA A 70 -5.26 -25.44 16.48
C ALA A 70 -5.16 -25.14 14.98
N PHE A 71 -4.67 -23.96 14.65
CA PHE A 71 -4.39 -23.56 13.28
C PHE A 71 -3.01 -22.92 13.18
N THR A 72 -2.47 -22.94 11.98
CA THR A 72 -1.21 -22.31 11.61
C THR A 72 -1.49 -21.23 10.57
N LEU A 73 -1.01 -20.02 10.84
CA LEU A 73 -0.88 -18.98 9.84
C LEU A 73 0.47 -19.14 9.14
N VAL A 74 0.47 -19.02 7.82
CA VAL A 74 1.65 -19.06 6.97
C VAL A 74 1.71 -17.75 6.19
N ARG A 75 2.82 -17.03 6.32
CA ARG A 75 3.10 -15.84 5.52
C ARG A 75 3.57 -16.26 4.13
N GLY A 76 2.93 -15.74 3.08
CA GLY A 76 3.39 -15.90 1.70
C GLY A 76 4.46 -14.91 1.28
N GLU A 77 4.73 -14.86 -0.03
CA GLU A 77 5.58 -13.84 -0.64
C GLU A 77 4.92 -12.45 -0.53
N SER A 78 5.75 -11.43 -0.35
CA SER A 78 5.32 -10.03 -0.49
C SER A 78 5.66 -9.56 -1.90
N LEU A 79 4.65 -9.04 -2.60
CA LEU A 79 4.75 -8.58 -3.97
C LEU A 79 4.47 -7.08 -4.04
N ASN A 80 5.21 -6.36 -4.85
CA ASN A 80 4.77 -5.03 -5.28
C ASN A 80 3.60 -5.16 -6.27
N ARG A 81 3.10 -4.04 -6.80
CA ARG A 81 1.94 -4.05 -7.70
C ARG A 81 2.27 -4.62 -9.08
N ALA A 82 3.53 -4.51 -9.51
CA ALA A 82 4.06 -5.16 -10.71
C ALA A 82 4.26 -6.69 -10.58
N GLY A 83 4.02 -7.27 -9.40
CA GLY A 83 4.16 -8.72 -9.16
C GLY A 83 5.59 -9.18 -8.84
N GLU A 84 6.51 -8.25 -8.61
CA GLU A 84 7.88 -8.54 -8.22
C GLU A 84 7.98 -8.84 -6.73
N LYS A 85 8.82 -9.80 -6.37
CA LYS A 85 9.08 -10.14 -4.96
C LYS A 85 9.90 -9.03 -4.30
N VAL A 86 9.41 -8.50 -3.19
CA VAL A 86 10.09 -7.46 -2.41
C VAL A 86 10.08 -7.88 -0.94
N ALA A 87 11.22 -7.75 -0.27
CA ALA A 87 11.32 -8.04 1.16
C ALA A 87 10.46 -7.06 1.97
N GLY A 88 9.77 -7.55 3.00
CA GLY A 88 8.95 -6.70 3.86
C GLY A 88 8.40 -7.47 5.06
N ALA A 89 8.86 -7.14 6.26
CA ALA A 89 8.42 -7.82 7.47
C ALA A 89 6.98 -7.44 7.83
N LEU A 90 6.15 -8.42 8.17
CA LEU A 90 4.83 -8.22 8.76
C LEU A 90 4.92 -8.45 10.26
N THR A 91 4.14 -7.71 11.04
CA THR A 91 3.98 -7.98 12.46
C THR A 91 2.57 -8.48 12.70
N ILE A 92 2.43 -9.63 13.38
CA ILE A 92 1.14 -10.12 13.88
C ILE A 92 1.03 -9.84 15.37
N GLU A 93 -0.13 -9.35 15.81
CA GLU A 93 -0.45 -9.11 17.21
C GLU A 93 -1.79 -9.76 17.60
N GLY A 94 -1.89 -10.27 18.83
CA GLY A 94 -3.16 -10.67 19.45
C GLY A 94 -3.67 -12.09 19.18
N VAL A 95 -2.87 -13.00 18.61
CA VAL A 95 -3.28 -14.40 18.41
C VAL A 95 -3.16 -15.20 19.71
N ALA A 96 -4.25 -15.56 20.38
CA ALA A 96 -4.20 -16.49 21.53
C ALA A 96 -3.51 -17.82 21.14
N PRO A 97 -2.59 -18.37 21.96
CA PRO A 97 -2.21 -17.95 23.33
C PRO A 97 -1.14 -16.84 23.41
N PHE A 98 -0.66 -16.33 22.28
CA PHE A 98 0.35 -15.28 22.21
C PHE A 98 -0.28 -13.89 22.42
N VAL A 99 0.11 -13.25 23.52
CA VAL A 99 -0.29 -11.87 23.83
C VAL A 99 0.74 -10.86 23.29
N SER A 100 1.94 -11.32 22.90
CA SER A 100 3.02 -10.49 22.36
C SER A 100 3.08 -10.51 20.83
N ALA A 101 3.46 -9.37 20.24
CA ALA A 101 3.70 -9.23 18.80
C ALA A 101 4.76 -10.22 18.29
N LYS A 102 4.55 -10.79 17.10
CA LYS A 102 5.53 -11.62 16.38
C LYS A 102 5.81 -11.05 15.00
N SER A 103 7.09 -10.86 14.69
CA SER A 103 7.54 -10.50 13.34
C SER A 103 7.62 -11.73 12.44
N LEU A 104 7.05 -11.64 11.24
CA LEU A 104 7.15 -12.59 10.14
C LEU A 104 7.90 -11.90 9.00
N THR A 105 9.17 -12.26 8.86
CA THR A 105 10.15 -11.56 8.00
C THR A 105 10.31 -12.21 6.64
N ALA A 106 10.09 -13.52 6.53
CA ALA A 106 10.32 -14.30 5.33
C ALA A 106 9.07 -15.07 4.89
N SER A 107 9.06 -15.45 3.61
CA SER A 107 8.04 -16.35 3.07
C SER A 107 8.16 -17.72 3.74
N GLY A 108 7.04 -18.31 4.13
CA GLY A 108 7.01 -19.55 4.90
C GLY A 108 7.09 -19.37 6.42
N ASP A 109 7.33 -18.16 6.93
CA ASP A 109 7.26 -17.91 8.37
C ASP A 109 5.85 -18.24 8.89
N THR A 110 5.79 -18.94 10.02
CA THR A 110 4.53 -19.43 10.58
C THR A 110 4.23 -18.89 11.97
N LEU A 111 2.95 -18.85 12.32
CA LEU A 111 2.47 -18.59 13.67
C LEU A 111 1.32 -19.55 13.98
N THR A 112 1.37 -20.23 15.11
CA THR A 112 0.27 -21.09 15.56
C THR A 112 -0.70 -20.28 16.43
N GLY A 113 -1.98 -20.62 16.32
CA GLY A 113 -3.05 -20.05 17.12
C GLY A 113 -4.08 -21.11 17.48
N THR A 114 -5.02 -20.75 18.35
CA THR A 114 -6.12 -21.63 18.73
C THR A 114 -7.43 -20.86 18.74
N THR A 115 -8.49 -21.43 18.17
CA THR A 115 -9.82 -20.80 18.21
C THR A 115 -10.35 -20.74 19.64
N GLY A 116 -10.98 -19.61 20.00
CA GLY A 116 -11.63 -19.43 21.29
C GLY A 116 -12.96 -20.19 21.39
N ALA A 117 -13.70 -19.95 22.48
CA ALA A 117 -14.97 -20.63 22.77
C ALA A 117 -16.06 -20.44 21.69
N ASN A 118 -15.99 -19.36 20.91
CA ASN A 118 -16.90 -19.08 19.78
C ASN A 118 -16.40 -19.70 18.45
N GLY A 119 -15.36 -20.55 18.48
CA GLY A 119 -14.74 -21.15 17.31
C GLY A 119 -14.01 -20.18 16.39
N SER A 120 -13.63 -19.02 16.91
CA SER A 120 -12.92 -17.97 16.17
C SER A 120 -11.64 -17.51 16.90
N ALA A 121 -10.66 -17.01 16.15
CA ALA A 121 -9.49 -16.33 16.67
C ALA A 121 -9.28 -15.01 15.90
N ALA A 122 -9.16 -13.90 16.62
CA ALA A 122 -8.92 -12.58 16.05
C ALA A 122 -7.47 -12.16 16.26
N PHE A 123 -6.91 -11.42 15.31
CA PHE A 123 -5.58 -10.86 15.38
C PHE A 123 -5.46 -9.66 14.45
N THR A 124 -4.35 -8.94 14.55
CA THR A 124 -4.06 -7.81 13.67
C THR A 124 -2.75 -8.03 12.95
N LEU A 125 -2.68 -7.55 11.72
CA LEU A 125 -1.46 -7.44 10.93
C LEU A 125 -1.06 -5.99 10.80
N ARG A 126 0.24 -5.72 10.87
CA ARG A 126 0.82 -4.39 10.63
C ARG A 126 2.03 -4.51 9.71
N GLN A 127 2.25 -3.47 8.90
CA GLN A 127 3.44 -3.31 8.08
C GLN A 127 3.91 -1.86 8.12
N ASP A 128 4.54 -1.49 9.23
CA ASP A 128 4.94 -0.10 9.49
C ASP A 128 6.06 0.38 8.57
N ASN A 129 6.95 -0.54 8.15
CA ASN A 129 7.97 -0.28 7.14
C ASN A 129 7.63 -1.03 5.84
N SER A 130 6.88 -0.36 4.96
CA SER A 130 6.47 -0.90 3.67
C SER A 130 6.66 0.10 2.55
N PRO A 131 7.16 -0.33 1.37
CA PRO A 131 7.11 0.44 0.14
C PRO A 131 5.76 0.31 -0.59
N GLY A 132 4.76 -0.41 -0.05
CA GLY A 132 3.48 -0.64 -0.72
C GLY A 132 3.36 -2.06 -1.27
N LEU A 133 3.01 -3.03 -0.43
CA LEU A 133 3.12 -4.47 -0.74
C LEU A 133 1.81 -5.23 -0.54
N LYS A 134 1.61 -6.28 -1.36
CA LYS A 134 0.57 -7.30 -1.18
C LYS A 134 1.22 -8.59 -0.67
N THR A 135 0.73 -9.12 0.45
CA THR A 135 1.18 -10.40 1.02
C THR A 135 -0.01 -11.31 1.26
N THR A 136 0.07 -12.55 0.79
CA THR A 136 -0.97 -13.56 1.07
C THR A 136 -0.72 -14.19 2.43
N ILE A 137 -1.76 -14.30 3.24
CA ILE A 137 -1.75 -15.01 4.52
C ILE A 137 -2.64 -16.23 4.39
N THR A 138 -2.09 -17.40 4.67
CA THR A 138 -2.81 -18.66 4.62
C THR A 138 -3.03 -19.18 6.03
N SER A 139 -4.28 -19.41 6.40
CA SER A 139 -4.65 -20.16 7.60
C SER A 139 -4.89 -21.62 7.24
N GLN A 140 -4.27 -22.55 7.96
CA GLN A 140 -4.46 -23.99 7.78
C GLN A 140 -4.66 -24.69 9.12
N ILE A 141 -5.39 -25.80 9.15
CA ILE A 141 -5.49 -26.63 10.36
C ILE A 141 -4.12 -27.26 10.64
N SER A 142 -3.65 -27.20 11.90
CA SER A 142 -2.25 -27.52 12.22
C SER A 142 -1.86 -28.97 11.95
N ASP A 143 -2.78 -29.92 12.09
CA ASP A 143 -2.58 -31.35 11.79
C ASP A 143 -3.09 -31.77 10.40
N ASN A 144 -3.69 -30.83 9.64
CA ASN A 144 -4.25 -31.09 8.32
C ASN A 144 -4.15 -29.87 7.40
N ALA A 145 -3.01 -29.75 6.71
CA ALA A 145 -2.74 -28.65 5.77
C ALA A 145 -3.64 -28.66 4.51
N VAL A 146 -4.41 -29.73 4.26
CA VAL A 146 -5.39 -29.75 3.14
C VAL A 146 -6.55 -28.80 3.42
N ILE A 147 -6.92 -28.64 4.70
CA ILE A 147 -7.97 -27.72 5.13
C ILE A 147 -7.33 -26.35 5.36
N GLN A 148 -7.44 -25.49 4.37
CA GLN A 148 -6.82 -24.17 4.37
C GLN A 148 -7.70 -23.10 3.72
N SER A 149 -7.39 -21.85 4.03
CA SER A 149 -7.99 -20.66 3.43
C SER A 149 -6.94 -19.55 3.38
N SER A 150 -6.99 -18.71 2.36
CA SER A 150 -6.01 -17.66 2.14
C SER A 150 -6.68 -16.31 1.93
N LEU A 151 -5.99 -15.26 2.38
CA LEU A 151 -6.41 -13.88 2.18
C LEU A 151 -5.22 -13.01 1.78
N GLY A 152 -5.40 -12.19 0.73
CA GLY A 152 -4.44 -11.14 0.40
C GLY A 152 -4.54 -9.99 1.39
N THR A 153 -3.40 -9.44 1.80
CA THR A 153 -3.30 -8.24 2.65
C THR A 153 -2.45 -7.22 1.93
N ILE A 154 -2.90 -5.96 1.84
CA ILE A 154 -2.20 -4.87 1.16
C ILE A 154 -1.99 -3.74 2.16
N PHE A 155 -0.74 -3.35 2.34
CA PHE A 155 -0.39 -2.10 3.01
C PHE A 155 0.04 -1.10 1.96
N THR A 156 -0.74 -0.04 1.76
CA THR A 156 -0.50 0.97 0.72
C THR A 156 0.45 2.06 1.20
N VAL A 157 1.14 2.74 0.28
CA VAL A 157 2.01 3.89 0.57
C VAL A 157 1.52 5.17 -0.12
N LEU A 158 1.68 6.30 0.57
CA LEU A 158 1.27 7.62 0.08
C LEU A 158 1.99 8.04 -1.21
N THR A 159 3.25 7.63 -1.37
CA THR A 159 4.13 8.05 -2.46
C THR A 159 3.94 7.28 -3.76
N SER A 160 2.97 6.36 -3.82
CA SER A 160 2.58 5.64 -5.04
C SER A 160 1.11 5.92 -5.35
N PRO A 161 0.73 6.08 -6.62
CA PRO A 161 -0.66 6.25 -7.01
C PRO A 161 -1.46 4.94 -7.00
N ASP A 162 -2.78 5.04 -6.81
CA ASP A 162 -3.67 3.87 -6.84
C ASP A 162 -4.13 3.51 -8.25
N THR A 163 -3.17 3.23 -9.13
CA THR A 163 -3.36 2.89 -10.54
C THR A 163 -2.68 1.57 -10.86
N ASP A 164 -3.23 0.79 -11.78
CA ASP A 164 -2.64 -0.49 -12.23
C ASP A 164 -1.28 -0.32 -12.93
N LYS A 165 -0.96 0.92 -13.33
CA LYS A 165 0.33 1.32 -13.89
C LYS A 165 1.42 1.61 -12.86
N ALA A 166 1.07 1.70 -11.57
CA ALA A 166 2.03 1.94 -10.51
C ALA A 166 2.86 0.69 -10.23
N ARG A 167 4.12 0.89 -9.84
CA ARG A 167 5.01 -0.21 -9.45
C ARG A 167 4.66 -0.76 -8.08
N TYR A 168 4.21 0.08 -7.16
CA TYR A 168 3.83 -0.30 -5.79
C TYR A 168 2.35 -0.04 -5.48
N TRP A 169 1.88 -0.67 -4.41
CA TRP A 169 0.51 -0.47 -3.93
C TRP A 169 0.39 0.88 -3.24
N GLY A 170 -0.33 1.78 -3.88
CA GLY A 170 -0.39 3.19 -3.51
C GLY A 170 -1.74 3.66 -2.96
N HIS A 171 -1.73 4.82 -2.32
CA HIS A 171 -2.92 5.61 -1.97
C HIS A 171 -2.72 7.12 -2.21
N MET A 172 -1.77 7.52 -3.08
CA MET A 172 -1.61 8.93 -3.46
C MET A 172 -2.94 9.53 -3.89
N PRO A 173 -3.38 10.67 -3.30
CA PRO A 173 -4.58 11.35 -3.74
C PRO A 173 -4.49 11.76 -5.20
N GLU A 174 -5.55 11.52 -5.97
CA GLU A 174 -5.60 11.89 -7.39
C GLU A 174 -5.62 13.41 -7.61
N THR A 175 -6.00 14.20 -6.59
CA THR A 175 -6.02 15.66 -6.66
C THR A 175 -5.54 16.33 -5.37
N VAL A 176 -5.03 17.55 -5.51
CA VAL A 176 -4.67 18.46 -4.42
C VAL A 176 -5.35 19.80 -4.65
N LYS A 177 -5.97 20.36 -3.61
CA LYS A 177 -6.66 21.66 -3.69
C LYS A 177 -5.96 22.69 -2.81
N THR A 178 -5.65 23.84 -3.38
CA THR A 178 -5.04 24.98 -2.67
C THR A 178 -6.09 25.71 -1.81
N SER A 179 -5.60 26.50 -0.86
CA SER A 179 -6.37 27.44 -0.04
C SER A 179 -7.10 28.49 -0.89
N THR A 180 -6.56 28.82 -2.06
CA THR A 180 -7.16 29.70 -3.08
C THR A 180 -8.22 29.00 -3.94
N GLY A 181 -8.42 27.69 -3.78
CA GLY A 181 -9.46 26.92 -4.43
C GLY A 181 -9.05 26.23 -5.73
N ILE A 182 -7.80 26.37 -6.16
CA ILE A 182 -7.25 25.76 -7.37
C ILE A 182 -7.04 24.27 -7.12
N THR A 183 -7.52 23.42 -8.02
CA THR A 183 -7.37 21.98 -7.90
C THR A 183 -6.41 21.46 -8.96
N PHE A 184 -5.40 20.73 -8.53
CA PHE A 184 -4.41 20.07 -9.38
C PHE A 184 -4.64 18.57 -9.38
N HIS A 185 -4.39 17.90 -10.49
CA HIS A 185 -4.17 16.45 -10.51
C HIS A 185 -2.83 16.11 -9.88
N ARG A 186 -2.68 14.89 -9.38
CA ARG A 186 -1.34 14.36 -9.11
C ARG A 186 -0.50 14.31 -10.41
N PRO A 187 0.84 14.30 -10.29
CA PRO A 187 1.71 14.09 -11.45
C PRO A 187 1.44 12.75 -12.11
N LEU A 188 1.71 12.67 -13.41
CA LEU A 188 1.54 11.43 -14.17
C LEU A 188 2.76 10.52 -14.02
N LEU A 189 2.51 9.22 -13.88
CA LEU A 189 3.53 8.21 -14.13
C LEU A 189 3.96 8.26 -15.60
N ALA A 190 5.18 7.83 -15.92
CA ALA A 190 5.63 7.76 -17.30
C ALA A 190 4.76 6.82 -18.16
N ALA A 191 4.22 5.75 -17.56
CA ALA A 191 3.28 4.83 -18.22
C ALA A 191 1.86 5.41 -18.42
N GLU A 192 1.56 6.54 -17.77
CA GLU A 192 0.30 7.27 -17.93
C GLU A 192 0.39 8.35 -19.02
N ALA A 193 1.57 8.91 -19.23
CA ALA A 193 1.81 9.94 -20.23
C ALA A 193 1.92 9.38 -21.67
N PRO A 194 1.65 10.20 -22.69
CA PRO A 194 1.92 9.85 -24.08
C PRO A 194 3.41 9.53 -24.32
N SER A 195 3.69 8.68 -25.30
CA SER A 195 5.06 8.30 -25.68
C SER A 195 5.85 9.50 -26.22
N GLY A 196 7.17 9.53 -25.96
CA GLY A 196 8.08 10.56 -26.47
C GLY A 196 8.45 11.64 -25.43
N ASN A 197 7.93 11.52 -24.21
CA ASN A 197 8.36 12.30 -23.05
C ASN A 197 9.55 11.63 -22.34
N GLY A 198 10.25 12.42 -21.52
CA GLY A 198 11.27 11.94 -20.61
C GLY A 198 10.66 11.32 -19.35
N SER A 199 11.52 10.83 -18.46
CA SER A 199 11.10 10.28 -17.17
C SER A 199 12.16 10.45 -16.11
N TYR A 200 11.77 10.23 -14.86
CA TYR A 200 12.66 10.25 -13.71
C TYR A 200 12.12 9.33 -12.61
N ASP A 201 13.03 8.71 -11.86
CA ASP A 201 12.69 7.75 -10.82
C ASP A 201 12.78 8.40 -9.44
N VAL A 202 11.65 8.42 -8.72
CA VAL A 202 11.55 8.95 -7.35
C VAL A 202 10.52 8.13 -6.58
N ASN A 203 10.81 7.83 -5.31
CA ASN A 203 9.93 7.07 -4.41
C ASN A 203 9.51 5.68 -4.95
N ASN A 204 10.42 5.02 -5.67
CA ASN A 204 10.21 3.73 -6.33
C ASN A 204 9.15 3.71 -7.45
N GLU A 205 8.80 4.88 -7.98
CA GLU A 205 7.94 5.05 -9.14
C GLU A 205 8.69 5.81 -10.25
N THR A 206 8.29 5.57 -11.50
CA THR A 206 8.83 6.27 -12.68
C THR A 206 7.81 7.30 -13.15
N TRP A 207 8.16 8.57 -13.02
CA TRP A 207 7.28 9.70 -13.26
C TRP A 207 7.58 10.38 -14.61
N SER A 208 6.58 10.99 -15.22
CA SER A 208 6.72 11.68 -16.50
C SER A 208 7.53 12.99 -16.37
N SER A 209 8.32 13.31 -17.38
CA SER A 209 8.97 14.62 -17.53
C SER A 209 8.86 15.08 -18.97
N VAL A 210 8.68 16.37 -19.18
CA VAL A 210 8.37 16.93 -20.49
C VAL A 210 9.34 18.05 -20.81
N ASN A 211 9.62 18.24 -22.09
CA ASN A 211 10.29 19.44 -22.56
C ASN A 211 9.25 20.47 -23.00
N ASP A 212 9.71 21.71 -23.19
CA ASP A 212 8.82 22.82 -23.56
C ASP A 212 8.12 22.58 -24.93
N LYS A 213 8.84 21.99 -25.89
CA LYS A 213 8.24 21.66 -27.21
C LYS A 213 7.01 20.75 -27.06
N ASN A 214 7.13 19.68 -26.29
CA ASN A 214 6.03 18.74 -26.07
C ASN A 214 4.93 19.40 -25.24
N ARG A 215 5.29 20.19 -24.21
CA ARG A 215 4.32 20.96 -23.41
C ARG A 215 3.41 21.83 -24.29
N GLN A 216 3.95 22.48 -25.31
CA GLN A 216 3.18 23.33 -26.23
C GLN A 216 2.45 22.55 -27.33
N THR A 217 2.72 21.26 -27.50
CA THR A 217 2.12 20.44 -28.56
C THR A 217 0.85 19.76 -28.02
N PRO A 218 -0.34 20.02 -28.58
CA PRO A 218 -1.58 19.38 -28.15
C PRO A 218 -1.48 17.85 -28.16
N GLY A 219 -1.89 17.22 -27.06
CA GLY A 219 -1.89 15.76 -26.89
C GLY A 219 -0.53 15.13 -26.60
N ALA A 220 0.57 15.89 -26.51
CA ALA A 220 1.90 15.30 -26.39
C ALA A 220 2.31 14.93 -24.95
N THR A 221 1.71 15.50 -23.91
CA THR A 221 2.16 15.29 -22.51
C THR A 221 1.12 14.70 -21.56
N GLY A 222 -0.15 14.65 -21.99
CA GLY A 222 -1.29 14.35 -21.13
C GLY A 222 -1.81 15.57 -20.35
N CYS A 223 -1.24 16.75 -20.62
CA CYS A 223 -1.60 18.02 -20.01
C CYS A 223 -1.72 19.12 -21.06
N ASP A 224 -2.85 19.16 -21.75
CA ASP A 224 -3.08 20.16 -22.79
C ASP A 224 -3.10 21.57 -22.21
N GLU A 225 -2.80 22.55 -23.07
CA GLU A 225 -2.60 23.97 -22.72
C GLU A 225 -3.64 24.53 -21.73
N ALA A 226 -4.93 24.23 -21.97
CA ALA A 226 -6.02 24.69 -21.11
C ALA A 226 -5.94 24.17 -19.66
N HIS A 227 -5.19 23.11 -19.38
CA HIS A 227 -5.00 22.54 -18.04
C HIS A 227 -3.61 22.85 -17.47
N GLN A 228 -2.75 23.57 -18.19
CA GLN A 228 -1.42 23.88 -17.68
C GLN A 228 -1.50 25.04 -16.67
N PRO A 229 -0.82 24.94 -15.52
CA PRO A 229 -0.89 25.94 -14.46
C PRO A 229 0.01 27.14 -14.77
N LEU A 230 -0.40 28.33 -14.31
CA LEU A 230 0.46 29.52 -14.32
C LEU A 230 1.50 29.41 -13.22
N PHE A 231 2.58 30.18 -13.32
CA PHE A 231 3.58 30.29 -12.28
C PHE A 231 2.95 30.70 -10.94
N SER A 232 2.04 31.69 -10.96
CA SER A 232 1.33 32.15 -9.76
C SER A 232 0.49 31.08 -9.07
N GLU A 233 -0.05 30.12 -9.83
CA GLU A 233 -0.86 29.02 -9.29
C GLU A 233 0.02 27.93 -8.70
N LEU A 234 1.17 27.64 -9.33
CA LEU A 234 2.18 26.75 -8.77
C LEU A 234 2.82 27.35 -7.51
N GLN A 235 3.03 28.66 -7.49
CA GLN A 235 3.48 29.39 -6.31
C GLN A 235 2.47 29.24 -5.16
N ALA A 236 1.18 29.42 -5.42
CA ALA A 236 0.14 29.19 -4.41
C ALA A 236 0.14 27.74 -3.90
N LEU A 237 0.33 26.76 -4.80
CA LEU A 237 0.46 25.35 -4.42
C LEU A 237 1.67 25.09 -3.51
N TYR A 238 2.81 25.72 -3.81
CA TYR A 238 4.01 25.67 -2.97
C TYR A 238 3.78 26.39 -1.64
N ASP A 239 3.19 27.58 -1.60
CA ASP A 239 3.01 28.36 -0.38
C ASP A 239 2.17 27.60 0.66
N ASP A 240 1.11 26.91 0.21
CA ASP A 240 0.29 26.03 1.05
C ASP A 240 1.04 24.77 1.54
N ASN A 241 2.14 24.41 0.87
CA ASN A 241 2.84 23.14 1.02
C ASN A 241 4.38 23.28 0.98
N SER A 242 4.89 24.35 1.58
CA SER A 242 6.30 24.72 1.51
C SER A 242 7.22 23.68 2.17
N ASN A 243 8.51 23.75 1.83
CA ASN A 243 9.56 22.89 2.39
C ASN A 243 9.29 21.38 2.22
N GLY A 244 8.82 20.98 1.04
CA GLY A 244 8.56 19.58 0.71
C GLY A 244 7.26 19.00 1.27
N ALA A 245 6.37 19.83 1.85
CA ALA A 245 5.13 19.33 2.44
C ALA A 245 4.18 18.69 1.41
N LEU A 246 4.31 19.00 0.11
CA LEU A 246 3.61 18.26 -0.96
C LEU A 246 3.96 16.77 -0.95
N GLY A 247 5.24 16.45 -0.76
CA GLY A 247 5.70 15.07 -0.68
C GLY A 247 5.20 14.35 0.57
N THR A 248 5.16 15.03 1.72
CA THR A 248 4.75 14.39 2.99
C THR A 248 3.24 14.32 3.18
N LYS A 249 2.47 15.30 2.69
CA LYS A 249 1.00 15.35 2.82
C LYS A 249 0.31 14.58 1.70
N TYR A 250 0.86 14.63 0.48
CA TYR A 250 0.20 14.08 -0.71
C TYR A 250 1.06 13.09 -1.48
N GLY A 251 2.29 12.79 -1.04
CA GLY A 251 3.13 11.77 -1.67
C GLY A 251 3.83 12.21 -2.95
N TRP A 252 3.69 13.47 -3.36
CA TRP A 252 4.22 13.93 -4.65
C TRP A 252 5.75 13.84 -4.73
N PRO A 253 6.31 13.50 -5.90
CA PRO A 253 7.75 13.34 -6.13
C PRO A 253 8.49 14.68 -6.28
N VAL A 254 8.44 15.55 -5.26
CA VAL A 254 9.02 16.91 -5.29
C VAL A 254 10.47 16.99 -4.82
N GLY A 255 11.00 15.94 -4.17
CA GLY A 255 12.37 15.92 -3.66
C GLY A 255 13.43 15.86 -4.77
N GLY A 256 14.67 16.21 -4.42
CA GLY A 256 15.84 16.17 -5.31
C GLY A 256 16.33 17.56 -5.74
N GLU A 257 17.59 17.61 -6.18
CA GLU A 257 18.20 18.82 -6.74
C GLU A 257 17.69 19.03 -8.17
N SER A 258 17.40 20.28 -8.53
CA SER A 258 16.89 20.67 -9.86
C SER A 258 15.57 19.99 -10.29
N ASN A 259 14.68 19.68 -9.34
CA ASN A 259 13.36 19.11 -9.60
C ASN A 259 12.30 20.20 -9.80
N TYR A 260 12.31 20.81 -10.99
CA TYR A 260 11.44 21.94 -11.34
C TYR A 260 10.14 21.53 -12.05
N TRP A 261 9.12 22.36 -11.94
CA TRP A 261 7.76 22.14 -12.44
C TRP A 261 7.31 23.26 -13.35
N TRP A 262 7.00 22.93 -14.60
CA TRP A 262 6.62 23.83 -15.69
C TRP A 262 5.45 24.75 -15.35
N ALA A 263 5.67 26.06 -15.46
CA ALA A 263 4.61 27.04 -15.61
C ALA A 263 4.24 27.18 -17.09
N SER A 264 3.00 27.59 -17.37
CA SER A 264 2.55 27.78 -18.74
C SER A 264 2.92 29.13 -19.35
N ASP A 265 2.98 30.15 -18.51
CA ASP A 265 3.27 31.55 -18.83
C ASP A 265 4.77 31.84 -18.93
N ILE A 266 5.08 32.96 -19.58
CA ILE A 266 6.41 33.50 -19.77
C ILE A 266 6.65 34.59 -18.73
N ASP A 267 7.87 34.67 -18.21
CA ASP A 267 8.24 35.73 -17.27
C ASP A 267 8.08 37.11 -17.94
N PRO A 268 7.27 38.01 -17.37
CA PRO A 268 7.04 39.33 -17.97
C PRO A 268 8.28 40.25 -17.88
N GLN A 269 9.23 39.99 -16.99
CA GLN A 269 10.45 40.75 -16.79
C GLN A 269 11.62 40.21 -17.64
N THR A 270 11.84 38.90 -17.62
CA THR A 270 12.98 38.27 -18.31
C THR A 270 12.62 37.76 -19.71
N HIS A 271 11.33 37.67 -20.03
CA HIS A 271 10.81 37.12 -21.30
C HIS A 271 11.28 35.69 -21.57
N THR A 272 11.44 34.90 -20.50
CA THR A 272 11.89 33.51 -20.55
C THR A 272 10.83 32.53 -20.05
N TYR A 273 11.02 31.25 -20.36
CA TYR A 273 10.21 30.21 -19.75
C TYR A 273 10.48 30.14 -18.25
N GLN A 274 9.41 29.89 -17.49
CA GLN A 274 9.45 29.86 -16.05
C GLN A 274 9.13 28.47 -15.52
N ALA A 275 9.73 28.15 -14.38
CA ALA A 275 9.20 27.10 -13.55
C ALA A 275 9.71 27.16 -12.11
N ILE A 276 9.10 26.34 -11.26
CA ILE A 276 9.30 26.39 -9.81
C ILE A 276 9.77 25.05 -9.27
N ASN A 277 10.71 25.07 -8.33
CA ASN A 277 11.02 23.91 -7.52
C ASN A 277 9.96 23.80 -6.41
N LEU A 278 9.03 22.86 -6.54
CA LEU A 278 7.93 22.69 -5.57
C LEU A 278 8.37 22.16 -4.20
N ASN A 279 9.66 21.87 -3.99
CA ASN A 279 10.22 21.56 -2.69
C ASN A 279 10.84 22.78 -2.00
N THR A 280 11.52 23.65 -2.74
CA THR A 280 12.26 24.81 -2.19
C THR A 280 11.57 26.16 -2.41
N GLY A 281 10.68 26.26 -3.40
CA GLY A 281 10.06 27.52 -3.84
C GLY A 281 10.94 28.32 -4.79
N GLU A 282 12.08 27.76 -5.22
CA GLU A 282 13.00 28.43 -6.14
C GLU A 282 12.35 28.65 -7.51
N HIS A 283 12.28 29.91 -7.92
CA HIS A 283 11.95 30.32 -9.27
C HIS A 283 13.16 30.13 -10.18
N HIS A 284 12.93 29.55 -11.37
CA HIS A 284 13.97 29.37 -12.37
C HIS A 284 13.49 29.80 -13.76
N ASP A 285 14.32 30.64 -14.38
CA ASP A 285 14.14 31.22 -15.71
C ASP A 285 15.13 30.63 -16.71
N PHE A 286 14.67 30.39 -17.93
CA PHE A 286 15.52 29.79 -18.95
C PHE A 286 14.97 29.92 -20.38
N THR A 287 15.87 29.77 -21.35
CA THR A 287 15.57 29.92 -22.78
C THR A 287 15.61 28.61 -23.56
N SER A 288 16.07 27.52 -22.93
CA SER A 288 16.23 26.23 -23.61
C SER A 288 14.90 25.47 -23.69
N SER A 289 14.51 25.09 -24.91
CA SER A 289 13.32 24.27 -25.16
C SER A 289 13.55 22.76 -25.04
N THR A 290 14.79 22.33 -24.77
CA THR A 290 15.19 20.90 -24.73
C THR A 290 15.31 20.34 -23.31
N MET A 291 15.23 21.17 -22.28
CA MET A 291 15.28 20.74 -20.88
C MET A 291 14.02 19.95 -20.50
N TYR A 292 14.18 18.90 -19.70
CA TYR A 292 13.07 18.03 -19.26
C TYR A 292 12.72 18.25 -17.80
N TRP A 293 11.60 18.91 -17.55
CA TRP A 293 11.12 19.21 -16.20
C TRP A 293 9.75 18.56 -15.96
N ARG A 294 9.21 18.72 -14.75
CA ARG A 294 7.98 18.05 -14.35
C ARG A 294 6.78 18.85 -14.80
N GLN A 295 5.68 18.15 -15.03
CA GLN A 295 4.42 18.79 -15.36
C GLN A 295 3.33 18.29 -14.43
N VAL A 296 2.48 19.22 -14.02
CA VAL A 296 1.24 18.93 -13.33
C VAL A 296 0.11 19.69 -14.03
N CYS A 297 -1.11 19.17 -13.91
CA CYS A 297 -2.29 19.74 -14.55
C CYS A 297 -3.27 20.27 -13.53
N LEU A 298 -3.96 21.33 -13.90
CA LEU A 298 -5.22 21.72 -13.29
C LEU A 298 -6.27 20.63 -13.55
N ASN A 299 -7.14 20.39 -12.57
CA ASN A 299 -8.27 19.47 -12.69
C ASN A 299 -9.42 20.06 -13.52
N GLN A 300 -9.44 21.37 -13.72
CA GLN A 300 -10.42 22.05 -14.57
C GLN A 300 -9.69 22.85 -15.63
N ALA A 301 -10.17 22.74 -16.87
CA ALA A 301 -9.71 23.57 -17.97
C ALA A 301 -9.94 25.05 -17.67
N ARG A 302 -8.99 25.91 -18.06
CA ARG A 302 -9.16 27.35 -18.12
C ARG A 302 -10.30 27.68 -19.07
N THR A 303 -11.19 28.56 -18.63
CA THR A 303 -12.32 29.03 -19.42
C THR A 303 -11.91 30.08 -20.47
N THR A 304 -10.65 30.53 -20.45
CA THR A 304 -10.03 31.36 -21.49
C THR A 304 -8.52 31.08 -21.54
N LEU A 305 -8.00 30.78 -22.73
CA LEU A 305 -6.58 30.86 -23.04
C LEU A 305 -6.25 32.35 -23.13
N GLN A 306 -5.53 32.90 -22.15
CA GLN A 306 -5.02 34.28 -22.18
C GLN A 306 -3.55 34.28 -22.57
#